data_AF-A0A6N7HCX7-F1
#
_entry.id   AF-A0A6N7HCX7-F1
#
_cell.length_a   1.000
_cell.length_b   1.000
_cell.length_c   1.000
_cell.angle_alpha   90.00
_cell.angle_beta   90.00
_cell.angle_gamma   90.00
#
_symmetry.space_group_name_H-M   'P 1'
#
loop_
_entity.id
_entity.type
_entity.pdbx_description
1 polymer ?
#
loop_
_entity_poly.entity_id
_entity_poly.type
_entity_poly.pdbx_seq_one_letter_code
_entity_poly.pdbx_strand_id
1 'polypeptide(L)' 'MRITAFRKMMAEEFGEIRADMLARDHVFSALGNRTVDQALEAGVSAKEIWRAVCDTFEVPLERR' A
#
# COMPACT_ATOMS: atom_id res chain seq x y z
N MET A 1 10.88 -1.39 -5.94
CA MET A 1 9.58 -1.50 -6.66
C MET A 1 9.11 -0.09 -7.01
N ARG A 2 8.62 0.14 -8.24
CA ARG A 2 8.11 1.47 -8.64
C ARG A 2 6.71 1.69 -8.08
N ILE A 3 6.37 2.94 -7.74
CA ILE A 3 5.05 3.34 -7.22
C ILE A 3 3.93 2.93 -8.18
N THR A 4 4.16 3.07 -9.49
CA THR A 4 3.18 2.70 -10.52
C THR A 4 2.86 1.19 -10.51
N ALA A 5 3.86 0.34 -10.26
CA ALA A 5 3.66 -1.11 -10.16
C ALA A 5 2.91 -1.48 -8.87
N PHE A 6 3.20 -0.79 -7.76
CA PHE A 6 2.46 -0.92 -6.51
C PHE A 6 0.99 -0.58 -6.67
N ARG A 7 0.69 0.57 -7.27
CA ARG A 7 -0.69 1.01 -7.51
C ARG A 7 -1.43 0.01 -8.41
N LYS A 8 -0.74 -0.59 -9.38
CA LYS A 8 -1.31 -1.63 -10.24
C LYS A 8 -1.67 -2.89 -9.45
N MET A 9 -0.75 -3.44 -8.64
CA MET A 9 -1.07 -4.59 -7.78
C MET A 9 -2.20 -4.29 -6.79
N MET A 10 -2.20 -3.11 -6.16
CA MET A 10 -3.31 -2.70 -5.31
C MET A 10 -4.64 -2.66 -6.07
N ALA A 11 -4.64 -2.12 -7.30
CA ALA A 11 -5.83 -2.06 -8.13
C ALA A 11 -6.29 -3.46 -8.60
N GLU A 12 -5.37 -4.39 -8.81
CA GLU A 12 -5.70 -5.79 -9.15
C GLU A 12 -6.32 -6.53 -7.95
N GLU A 13 -5.82 -6.31 -6.74
CA GLU A 13 -6.30 -7.00 -5.54
C GLU A 13 -7.55 -6.34 -4.91
N PHE A 14 -7.60 -5.01 -4.85
CA PHE A 14 -8.65 -4.26 -4.17
C PHE A 14 -9.60 -3.51 -5.12
N GLY A 15 -9.24 -3.37 -6.40
CA GLY A 15 -9.91 -2.51 -7.37
C GLY A 15 -9.35 -1.08 -7.36
N GLU A 16 -9.30 -0.44 -8.53
CA GLU A 16 -8.67 0.88 -8.74
C GLU A 16 -9.18 1.97 -7.77
N ILE A 17 -10.51 2.06 -7.59
CA ILE A 17 -11.13 3.06 -6.73
C ILE A 17 -10.79 2.82 -5.25
N ARG A 18 -10.90 1.57 -4.80
CA ARG A 18 -10.66 1.21 -3.40
C ARG A 18 -9.18 1.32 -3.05
N ALA A 19 -8.30 0.90 -3.96
CA ALA A 19 -6.85 1.03 -3.85
C ALA A 19 -6.41 2.48 -3.68
N ASP A 20 -6.95 3.38 -4.50
CA ASP A 20 -6.61 4.80 -4.42
C ASP A 20 -7.18 5.47 -3.16
N MET A 21 -8.37 5.04 -2.70
CA MET A 21 -8.90 5.49 -1.41
C MET A 21 -8.04 4.98 -0.24
N LEU A 22 -7.62 3.71 -0.26
CA LEU A 22 -6.71 3.12 0.72
C LEU A 22 -5.36 3.85 0.77
N ALA A 23 -4.80 4.20 -0.39
CA ALA A 23 -3.52 4.87 -0.43
C ALA A 23 -3.56 6.27 0.20
N ARG A 24 -4.70 6.96 0.11
CA ARG A 24 -4.86 8.36 0.53
C ARG A 24 -5.44 8.51 1.93
N ASP A 25 -6.39 7.66 2.29
CA ASP A 25 -7.25 7.82 3.47
C ASP A 25 -6.88 6.82 4.57
N HIS A 26 -6.31 5.67 4.21
CA HIS A 26 -6.00 4.64 5.19
C HIS A 26 -4.62 4.83 5.81
N VAL A 27 -4.61 4.97 7.13
CA VAL A 27 -3.41 5.14 7.93
C VAL A 27 -2.89 3.78 8.37
N PHE A 28 -1.65 3.47 7.99
CA PHE A 28 -0.99 2.23 8.38
C PHE A 28 -0.10 2.47 9.60
N SER A 29 -0.39 1.78 10.70
CA SER A 29 0.43 1.85 11.91
C SER A 29 1.86 1.33 11.65
N ALA A 30 2.02 0.33 10.78
CA ALA A 30 3.33 -0.18 10.36
C ALA A 30 4.19 0.85 9.60
N LEU A 31 3.60 1.91 9.03
CA LEU A 31 4.31 3.01 8.37
C LEU A 31 4.58 4.21 9.30
N GLY A 32 4.43 3.99 10.61
CA GLY A 32 4.52 5.04 11.63
C GLY A 32 3.26 5.88 11.71
N ASN A 33 2.09 5.25 11.56
CA ASN A 33 0.79 5.91 11.58
C ASN A 33 0.63 6.94 10.45
N ARG A 34 1.03 6.53 9.23
CA ARG A 34 0.97 7.34 8.02
C ARG A 34 0.17 6.66 6.92
N THR A 35 -0.38 7.46 6.01
CA THR A 35 -0.98 6.95 4.78
C THR A 35 0.10 6.52 3.79
N VAL A 36 -0.28 5.81 2.72
CA VAL A 36 0.68 5.45 1.66
C VAL A 36 1.31 6.70 1.06
N ASP A 37 0.51 7.73 0.79
CA ASP A 37 1.01 8.98 0.20
C ASP A 37 2.02 9.66 1.14
N GLN A 38 1.68 9.80 2.42
CA GLN A 38 2.59 10.34 3.43
C GLN A 38 3.84 9.50 3.62
N ALA A 39 3.73 8.18 3.53
CA ALA A 39 4.89 7.29 3.60
C ALA A 39 5.79 7.48 2.37
N LEU A 40 5.22 7.63 1.17
CA LEU A 40 6.00 7.94 -0.03
C LEU A 40 6.70 9.30 0.07
N GLU A 41 6.02 10.33 0.58
CA GLU A 41 6.60 11.64 0.85
C GLU A 41 7.72 11.58 1.90
N ALA A 42 7.57 10.73 2.92
CA ALA A 42 8.59 10.46 3.92
C ALA A 42 9.77 9.63 3.39
N GLY A 43 9.77 9.25 2.11
CA GLY A 43 10.83 8.45 1.48
C GLY A 43 10.73 6.95 1.72
N VAL A 44 9.59 6.46 2.22
CA VAL A 44 9.34 5.03 2.42
C VAL A 44 9.20 4.36 1.06
N SER A 45 9.86 3.21 0.91
CA SER A 45 9.84 2.45 -0.33
C SER A 45 8.47 1.81 -0.55
N ALA A 46 7.95 1.87 -1.79
CA ALA A 46 6.67 1.23 -2.15
C ALA A 46 6.61 -0.28 -1.84
N LYS A 47 7.76 -0.97 -1.75
CA LYS A 47 7.85 -2.37 -1.31
C LYS A 47 7.53 -2.55 0.18
N GLU A 48 7.99 -1.62 1.01
CA GLU A 48 7.72 -1.61 2.45
C GLU A 48 6.25 -1.28 2.72
N ILE A 49 5.73 -0.29 1.98
CA ILE A 49 4.30 0.03 1.97
C ILE A 49 3.48 -1.19 1.57
N TRP A 50 3.80 -1.86 0.47
CA TRP A 50 3.11 -3.08 0.03
C TRP A 50 3.13 -4.19 1.09
N ARG A 51 4.26 -4.36 1.79
CA ARG A 51 4.36 -5.32 2.88
C ARG A 51 3.44 -4.95 4.04
N ALA A 52 3.36 -3.68 4.42
CA ALA A 52 2.44 -3.19 5.43
C ALA A 52 0.97 -3.37 5.02
N VAL A 53 0.64 -3.13 3.73
CA VAL A 53 -0.69 -3.43 3.18
C VAL A 53 -0.99 -4.93 3.27
N CYS A 54 -0.08 -5.79 2.82
CA CYS A 54 -0.26 -7.24 2.90
C CYS A 54 -0.46 -7.73 4.34
N ASP A 55 0.27 -7.15 5.31
CA ASP A 55 0.17 -7.50 6.72
C ASP A 55 -1.17 -7.04 7.32
N THR A 56 -1.62 -5.83 6.97
CA THR A 56 -2.87 -5.24 7.48
C THR A 56 -4.11 -5.91 6.91
N PHE A 57 -4.08 -6.28 5.62
CA PHE A 57 -5.21 -6.90 4.92
C PHE A 57 -5.11 -8.41 4.83
N GLU A 58 -4.11 -9.02 5.50
CA GLU A 58 -3.83 -10.46 5.47
C GLU A 58 -3.83 -11.02 4.04
N VAL A 59 -3.24 -10.27 3.11
CA VAL A 59 -3.21 -10.64 1.69
C VAL A 59 -2.47 -11.97 1.57
N PRO A 60 -3.05 -12.98 0.88
CA PRO A 60 -2.46 -14.31 0.81
C PRO A 60 -1.05 -14.27 0.22
N LEU A 61 -0.16 -15.09 0.77
CA LEU A 61 1.26 -15.16 0.41
C LEU A 61 1.51 -15.43 -1.09
N GLU A 62 0.55 -16.07 -1.76
CA GLU A 62 0.56 -16.34 -3.20
C GLU A 62 0.52 -15.05 -4.05
N ARG A 63 0.14 -13.91 -3.43
CA ARG A 63 -0.04 -12.60 -4.06
C ARG A 63 0.87 -11.51 -3.47
N ARG A 64 1.78 -11.86 -2.53
CA ARG A 64 2.69 -10.94 -1.82
C ARG A 64 3.95 -10.55 -2.59
#